data_AF-A0A8J4YKN9-F1
#
_entry.id   AF-A0A8J4YKN9-F1
#
_cell.length_a   1.000
_cell.length_b   1.000
_cell.length_c   1.000
_cell.angle_alpha   90.00
_cell.angle_beta   90.00
_cell.angle_gamma   90.00
#
_symmetry.space_group_name_H-M   'P 1'
#
loop_
_entity.id
_entity.type
_entity.pdbx_description
1 polymer ?
#
loop_
_entity_poly.entity_id
_entity_poly.type
_entity_poly.pdbx_seq_one_letter_code
_entity_poly.pdbx_strand_id
1 'polypeptide(L)'
;MDTPAGVDVQDTDKEEEEADLQIGMMNSEDEDEEEEDKEKVLAVDGVVLRDDFTPGAEGEVPLASYVRAYQEMNKFIKLLGPLFYFVAYDVKRKVTYSLQRYQYSYKLMDVIRKEMAGKNGRYYVDVKTMINYEKENDLVYRSSPMSGTDAFLKLNRVLELAIGIMKEIMEDEEEPTLGQVASEVYLTTTAKFHPSILSTMLSGVLLLMPSRATVRNRITRGTDEGEALMRRLMPEVMRSVKQTYEACLALYREHDLHNLNVRGRTDTTP
;
A
#
# COMPACT_ATOMS: atom_id res chain seq x y z
N MET A 1 53.69 -69.31 -9.20
CA MET A 1 53.21 -69.02 -7.84
C MET A 1 53.11 -67.51 -7.73
N ASP A 2 51.98 -67.07 -7.20
CA ASP A 2 51.61 -65.74 -6.72
C ASP A 2 51.23 -64.62 -7.71
N THR A 3 49.91 -64.40 -7.73
CA THR A 3 49.15 -63.19 -8.07
C THR A 3 49.55 -62.00 -7.18
N PRO A 4 49.31 -60.76 -7.62
CA PRO A 4 48.25 -59.97 -6.99
C PRO A 4 47.40 -59.21 -8.04
N ALA A 5 46.08 -59.37 -7.99
CA ALA A 5 45.11 -58.55 -7.27
C ALA A 5 44.62 -57.39 -8.14
N GLY A 6 43.37 -57.53 -8.59
CA GLY A 6 42.67 -56.54 -9.41
C GLY A 6 42.33 -55.27 -8.62
N VAL A 7 42.27 -54.18 -9.35
CA VAL A 7 41.64 -52.93 -8.92
C VAL A 7 40.44 -52.74 -9.84
N ASP A 8 39.26 -52.64 -9.23
CA ASP A 8 37.99 -52.32 -9.84
C ASP A 8 38.08 -50.99 -10.60
N VAL A 9 37.67 -51.01 -11.87
CA VAL A 9 37.53 -49.82 -12.72
C VAL A 9 36.04 -49.68 -13.01
N GLN A 10 35.23 -49.35 -11.99
CA GLN A 10 33.80 -49.06 -12.20
C GLN A 10 33.19 -47.97 -11.30
N ASP A 11 33.94 -47.32 -10.41
CA ASP A 11 33.36 -46.32 -9.48
C ASP A 11 33.69 -44.85 -9.79
N THR A 12 34.59 -44.54 -10.72
CA THR A 12 35.00 -43.14 -10.95
C THR A 12 34.02 -42.32 -11.77
N ASP A 13 33.29 -42.95 -12.71
CA ASP A 13 32.44 -42.22 -13.66
C ASP A 13 31.09 -41.80 -13.04
N LYS A 14 30.65 -42.45 -11.96
CA LYS A 14 29.43 -42.06 -11.23
C LYS A 14 29.66 -40.94 -10.22
N GLU A 15 30.85 -40.88 -9.62
CA GLU A 15 31.19 -39.81 -8.68
C GLU A 15 31.40 -38.47 -9.40
N GLU A 16 31.92 -38.47 -10.64
CA GLU A 16 32.05 -37.25 -11.45
C GLU A 16 30.69 -36.72 -11.94
N GLU A 17 29.76 -37.59 -12.34
CA GLU A 17 28.42 -37.18 -12.80
C GLU A 17 27.54 -36.65 -11.64
N GLU A 18 27.63 -37.24 -10.44
CA GLU A 18 26.96 -36.70 -9.25
C GLU A 18 27.58 -35.37 -8.79
N ALA A 19 28.91 -35.20 -8.89
CA ALA A 19 29.57 -33.95 -8.54
C ALA A 19 29.19 -32.79 -9.48
N ASP A 20 29.11 -33.04 -10.79
CA ASP A 20 28.71 -32.02 -11.76
C ASP A 20 27.22 -31.65 -11.63
N LEU A 21 26.34 -32.60 -11.30
CA LEU A 21 24.93 -32.34 -10.97
C LEU A 21 24.80 -31.51 -9.68
N GLN A 22 25.63 -31.78 -8.68
CA GLN A 22 25.59 -31.09 -7.40
C GLN A 22 26.16 -29.66 -7.49
N ILE A 23 27.19 -29.44 -8.31
CA ILE A 23 27.73 -28.11 -8.63
C ILE A 23 26.74 -27.32 -9.49
N GLY A 24 26.05 -27.96 -10.43
CA GLY A 24 24.99 -27.33 -11.24
C GLY A 24 23.78 -26.88 -10.40
N MET A 25 23.40 -27.66 -9.38
CA MET A 25 22.32 -27.31 -8.46
C MET A 25 22.71 -26.23 -7.44
N MET A 26 23.96 -26.24 -6.95
CA MET A 26 24.46 -25.18 -6.06
C MET A 26 24.58 -23.84 -6.78
N ASN A 27 25.00 -23.83 -8.05
CA ASN A 27 25.07 -22.58 -8.84
C ASN A 27 23.70 -22.03 -9.23
N SER A 28 22.67 -22.87 -9.42
CA SER A 28 21.31 -22.36 -9.70
C SER A 28 20.63 -21.79 -8.47
N GLU A 29 20.87 -22.36 -7.28
CA GLU A 29 20.31 -21.84 -6.02
C GLU A 29 20.99 -20.52 -5.62
N ASP A 30 22.31 -20.39 -5.83
CA ASP A 30 23.03 -19.14 -5.56
C ASP A 30 22.71 -18.02 -6.57
N GLU A 31 22.45 -18.33 -7.85
CA GLU A 31 22.02 -17.35 -8.85
C GLU A 31 20.56 -16.87 -8.64
N ASP A 32 19.66 -17.78 -8.24
CA ASP A 32 18.27 -17.45 -7.91
C ASP A 32 18.18 -16.65 -6.59
N GLU A 33 19.00 -16.96 -5.57
CA GLU A 33 19.10 -16.15 -4.33
C GLU A 33 19.77 -14.78 -4.59
N GLU A 34 20.79 -14.70 -5.46
CA GLU A 34 21.40 -13.42 -5.85
C GLU A 34 20.50 -12.53 -6.74
N GLU A 35 19.59 -13.10 -7.54
CA GLU A 35 18.56 -12.33 -8.26
C GLU A 35 17.41 -11.89 -7.33
N GLU A 36 16.99 -12.73 -6.36
CA GLU A 36 15.96 -12.37 -5.38
C GLU A 36 16.42 -11.25 -4.42
N ASP A 37 17.73 -11.17 -4.13
CA ASP A 37 18.32 -10.10 -3.32
C ASP A 37 18.57 -8.78 -4.09
N LYS A 38 18.75 -8.84 -5.42
CA LYS A 38 18.75 -7.65 -6.28
C LYS A 38 17.35 -7.04 -6.42
N GLU A 39 16.29 -7.79 -6.12
CA GLU A 39 14.90 -7.39 -6.40
C GLU A 39 14.31 -6.37 -5.40
N LYS A 40 15.00 -6.05 -4.28
CA LYS A 40 14.48 -5.08 -3.29
C LYS A 40 15.44 -3.94 -2.98
N VAL A 41 16.00 -3.34 -4.03
CA VAL A 41 16.75 -2.06 -3.97
C VAL A 41 15.99 -0.98 -3.19
N LEU A 42 14.66 -0.95 -3.32
CA LEU A 42 13.77 -0.10 -2.53
C LEU A 42 13.11 -0.88 -1.38
N ALA A 43 12.76 -0.18 -0.30
CA ALA A 43 11.95 -0.72 0.78
C ALA A 43 10.46 -0.86 0.42
N VAL A 44 10.06 -0.30 -0.72
CA VAL A 44 8.71 -0.33 -1.29
C VAL A 44 8.82 -0.68 -2.77
N ASP A 45 7.98 -1.58 -3.23
CA ASP A 45 7.89 -1.97 -4.63
C ASP A 45 7.22 -0.86 -5.46
N GLY A 46 8.05 -0.01 -6.06
CA GLY A 46 7.62 1.08 -6.93
C GLY A 46 6.97 0.58 -8.23
N VAL A 47 7.29 -0.63 -8.69
CA VAL A 47 6.71 -1.21 -9.91
C VAL A 47 5.28 -1.63 -9.64
N VAL A 48 5.03 -2.35 -8.55
CA VAL A 48 3.67 -2.69 -8.08
C VAL A 48 2.84 -1.42 -7.90
N LEU A 49 3.40 -0.39 -7.23
CA LEU A 49 2.69 0.88 -7.06
C LEU A 49 2.34 1.57 -8.39
N ARG A 50 3.23 1.53 -9.38
CA ARG A 50 2.98 2.12 -10.70
C ARG A 50 1.92 1.33 -11.46
N ASP A 51 2.13 0.03 -11.62
CA ASP A 51 1.36 -0.82 -12.53
C ASP A 51 -0.05 -1.09 -11.97
N ASP A 52 -0.18 -1.24 -10.65
CA ASP A 52 -1.47 -1.60 -10.04
C ASP A 52 -2.33 -0.40 -9.64
N PHE A 53 -1.72 0.77 -9.45
CA PHE A 53 -2.45 2.03 -9.45
C PHE A 53 -2.55 2.62 -10.86
N THR A 54 -2.71 1.79 -11.89
CA THR A 54 -3.06 2.27 -13.23
C THR A 54 -4.53 1.94 -13.53
N PRO A 55 -5.38 2.95 -13.80
CA PRO A 55 -6.73 2.69 -14.25
C PRO A 55 -6.72 1.94 -15.59
N GLY A 56 -7.68 1.03 -15.77
CA GLY A 56 -7.95 0.37 -17.04
C GLY A 56 -8.54 1.33 -18.09
N ALA A 57 -8.97 0.74 -19.21
CA ALA A 57 -9.69 1.48 -20.24
C ALA A 57 -10.92 2.19 -19.64
N GLU A 58 -11.24 3.38 -20.15
CA GLU A 58 -12.39 4.18 -19.70
C GLU A 58 -12.38 4.58 -18.19
N GLY A 59 -11.25 4.45 -17.50
CA GLY A 59 -11.12 4.82 -16.08
C GLY A 59 -11.60 3.73 -15.12
N GLU A 60 -11.73 2.49 -15.58
CA GLU A 60 -12.01 1.34 -14.72
C GLU A 60 -10.91 1.15 -13.66
N VAL A 61 -11.29 0.86 -12.43
CA VAL A 61 -10.32 0.61 -11.34
C VAL A 61 -10.55 -0.80 -10.81
N PRO A 62 -9.74 -1.79 -11.22
CA PRO A 62 -9.84 -3.16 -10.71
C PRO A 62 -9.57 -3.21 -9.20
N LEU A 63 -10.49 -3.79 -8.43
CA LEU A 63 -10.39 -3.84 -6.98
C LEU A 63 -9.21 -4.69 -6.50
N ALA A 64 -8.91 -5.78 -7.21
CA ALA A 64 -7.77 -6.65 -6.90
C ALA A 64 -6.44 -5.89 -7.00
N SER A 65 -6.20 -5.20 -8.13
CA SER A 65 -5.01 -4.39 -8.36
C SER A 65 -4.92 -3.27 -7.34
N TYR A 66 -6.02 -2.52 -7.15
CA TYR A 66 -6.06 -1.42 -6.17
C TYR A 66 -5.68 -1.90 -4.76
N VAL A 67 -6.25 -3.01 -4.29
CA VAL A 67 -5.95 -3.55 -2.95
C VAL A 67 -4.50 -4.02 -2.85
N ARG A 68 -3.94 -4.64 -3.90
CA ARG A 68 -2.52 -5.05 -3.95
C ARG A 68 -1.59 -3.84 -3.89
N ALA A 69 -1.84 -2.83 -4.71
CA ALA A 69 -1.11 -1.56 -4.71
C ALA A 69 -1.20 -0.85 -3.34
N TYR A 70 -2.39 -0.86 -2.73
CA TYR A 70 -2.61 -0.21 -1.44
C TYR A 70 -1.88 -0.93 -0.30
N GLN A 71 -1.70 -2.25 -0.37
CA GLN A 71 -0.83 -2.96 0.57
C GLN A 71 0.62 -2.51 0.48
N GLU A 72 1.10 -2.23 -0.74
CA GLU A 72 2.44 -1.70 -0.97
C GLU A 72 2.55 -0.25 -0.48
N MET A 73 1.53 0.57 -0.73
CA MET A 73 1.42 1.93 -0.20
C MET A 73 1.45 1.93 1.35
N ASN A 74 0.87 0.91 1.97
CA ASN A 74 0.95 0.74 3.42
C ASN A 74 2.38 0.49 3.91
N LYS A 75 3.26 -0.15 3.11
CA LYS A 75 4.69 -0.24 3.44
C LYS A 75 5.35 1.14 3.37
N PHE A 76 5.04 1.96 2.37
CA PHE A 76 5.49 3.35 2.31
C PHE A 76 5.07 4.15 3.56
N ILE A 77 3.79 4.09 3.95
CA ILE A 77 3.26 4.80 5.13
C ILE A 77 4.01 4.39 6.41
N LYS A 78 4.42 3.13 6.53
CA LYS A 78 5.23 2.63 7.66
C LYS A 78 6.61 3.27 7.73
N LEU A 79 7.23 3.62 6.59
CA LEU A 79 8.54 4.26 6.55
C LEU A 79 8.52 5.69 7.10
N LEU A 80 7.33 6.32 7.15
CA LEU A 80 7.13 7.62 7.79
C LEU A 80 7.30 7.57 9.32
N GLY A 81 7.48 6.40 9.92
CA GLY A 81 8.02 6.24 11.27
C GLY A 81 7.07 5.60 12.30
N PRO A 82 7.58 5.39 13.53
CA PRO A 82 6.94 4.56 14.57
C PRO A 82 5.61 5.12 15.06
N LEU A 83 5.33 6.42 14.84
CA LEU A 83 4.03 7.00 15.11
C LEU A 83 2.95 6.27 14.31
N PHE A 84 3.20 5.87 13.05
CA PHE A 84 2.24 5.09 12.25
C PHE A 84 2.00 3.65 12.75
N TYR A 85 2.73 3.22 13.78
CA TYR A 85 2.57 1.92 14.46
C TYR A 85 1.95 2.01 15.86
N PHE A 86 1.96 3.18 16.52
CA PHE A 86 1.78 3.27 17.97
C PHE A 86 0.31 3.46 18.40
N VAL A 87 -0.49 2.38 18.44
CA VAL A 87 -1.61 2.21 19.40
C VAL A 87 -1.79 0.72 19.68
N ALA A 88 -1.06 0.17 20.66
CA ALA A 88 -1.26 -1.23 21.04
C ALA A 88 -1.31 -1.52 22.53
N TYR A 89 -1.07 -0.57 23.46
CA TYR A 89 -0.92 -0.99 24.86
C TYR A 89 -1.66 -0.24 25.96
N ASP A 90 -2.27 0.94 25.77
CA ASP A 90 -2.87 1.61 26.95
C ASP A 90 -4.18 2.37 26.71
N VAL A 91 -5.19 1.68 26.15
CA VAL A 91 -6.54 2.24 25.94
C VAL A 91 -7.59 1.50 26.79
N LYS A 92 -7.33 1.40 28.10
CA LYS A 92 -8.42 1.24 29.08
C LYS A 92 -8.77 2.53 29.81
N ARG A 93 -7.96 3.59 29.76
CA ARG A 93 -8.29 4.87 30.40
C ARG A 93 -7.71 6.08 29.64
N LYS A 94 -8.61 6.83 28.98
CA LYS A 94 -8.48 8.23 28.58
C LYS A 94 -7.40 8.60 27.55
N VAL A 95 -7.89 8.86 26.34
CA VAL A 95 -7.36 9.83 25.36
C VAL A 95 -5.99 9.48 24.80
N THR A 96 -5.96 8.64 23.76
CA THR A 96 -5.03 8.79 22.61
C THR A 96 -5.61 7.96 21.44
N TYR A 97 -6.40 8.60 20.57
CA TYR A 97 -6.91 8.02 19.31
C TYR A 97 -5.89 8.10 18.16
N SER A 98 -4.66 8.49 18.48
CA SER A 98 -3.60 8.75 17.52
C SER A 98 -3.12 7.43 16.91
N LEU A 99 -3.59 7.11 15.71
CA LEU A 99 -3.03 6.13 14.74
C LEU A 99 -3.72 4.76 14.64
N GLN A 100 -5.05 4.76 14.81
CA GLN A 100 -5.90 3.66 14.32
C GLN A 100 -5.82 3.48 12.78
N ARG A 101 -5.25 4.42 12.02
CA ARG A 101 -5.37 4.52 10.55
C ARG A 101 -4.64 3.43 9.76
N TYR A 102 -3.46 2.98 10.20
CA TYR A 102 -2.76 1.87 9.56
C TYR A 102 -3.55 0.57 9.72
N GLN A 103 -3.88 0.18 10.96
CA GLN A 103 -4.74 -0.98 11.23
C GLN A 103 -6.13 -0.84 10.60
N TYR A 104 -6.67 0.37 10.55
CA TYR A 104 -7.95 0.67 9.90
C TYR A 104 -7.86 0.42 8.39
N SER A 105 -6.78 0.81 7.71
CA SER A 105 -6.62 0.51 6.29
C SER A 105 -6.62 -0.99 5.99
N TYR A 106 -5.99 -1.83 6.82
CA TYR A 106 -6.08 -3.28 6.69
C TYR A 106 -7.50 -3.79 6.88
N LYS A 107 -8.23 -3.24 7.86
CA LYS A 107 -9.65 -3.57 8.06
C LYS A 107 -10.50 -3.18 6.85
N LEU A 108 -10.27 -2.01 6.24
CA LEU A 108 -11.01 -1.57 5.06
C LEU A 108 -10.71 -2.47 3.84
N MET A 109 -9.44 -2.82 3.63
CA MET A 109 -9.06 -3.78 2.57
C MET A 109 -9.63 -5.17 2.84
N ASP A 110 -9.70 -5.62 4.09
CA ASP A 110 -10.28 -6.91 4.48
C ASP A 110 -11.79 -6.97 4.20
N VAL A 111 -12.53 -5.87 4.39
CA VAL A 111 -13.94 -5.76 3.96
C VAL A 111 -14.06 -6.03 2.46
N ILE A 112 -13.27 -5.34 1.64
CA ILE A 112 -13.29 -5.50 0.18
C ILE A 112 -12.93 -6.95 -0.21
N ARG A 113 -11.87 -7.50 0.36
CA ARG A 113 -11.41 -8.87 0.08
C ARG A 113 -12.42 -9.94 0.43
N LYS A 114 -13.11 -9.79 1.57
CA LYS A 114 -14.16 -10.74 1.99
C LYS A 114 -15.32 -10.75 1.01
N GLU A 115 -15.72 -9.59 0.51
CA GLU A 115 -16.77 -9.51 -0.51
C GLU A 115 -16.31 -10.10 -1.84
N MET A 116 -15.07 -9.83 -2.26
CA MET A 116 -14.46 -10.43 -3.46
C MET A 116 -14.40 -11.97 -3.39
N ALA A 117 -14.04 -12.54 -2.24
CA ALA A 117 -13.99 -13.98 -2.03
C ALA A 117 -15.36 -14.60 -1.71
N GLY A 118 -16.37 -13.76 -1.47
CA GLY A 118 -17.70 -14.15 -1.04
C GLY A 118 -18.63 -14.53 -2.19
N LYS A 119 -19.89 -14.81 -1.85
CA LYS A 119 -20.94 -15.19 -2.82
C LYS A 119 -21.22 -14.11 -3.87
N ASN A 120 -20.90 -12.86 -3.55
CA ASN A 120 -21.15 -11.69 -4.40
C ASN A 120 -19.89 -11.26 -5.17
N GLY A 121 -18.79 -12.03 -5.13
CA GLY A 121 -17.48 -11.62 -5.67
C GLY A 121 -17.49 -11.16 -7.12
N ARG A 122 -18.42 -11.66 -7.94
CA ARG A 122 -18.62 -11.20 -9.34
C ARG A 122 -18.96 -9.72 -9.47
N TYR A 123 -19.49 -9.10 -8.42
CA TYR A 123 -19.81 -7.67 -8.36
C TYR A 123 -18.67 -6.83 -7.78
N TYR A 124 -17.62 -7.46 -7.25
CA TYR A 124 -16.45 -6.80 -6.66
C TYR A 124 -15.21 -6.97 -7.57
N VAL A 125 -15.40 -6.86 -8.88
CA VAL A 125 -14.32 -6.92 -9.89
C VAL A 125 -13.64 -5.57 -10.07
N ASP A 126 -14.44 -4.50 -10.18
CA ASP A 126 -14.00 -3.12 -10.30
C ASP A 126 -14.87 -2.21 -9.41
N VAL A 127 -14.39 -0.98 -9.19
CA VAL A 127 -15.05 0.00 -8.31
C VAL A 127 -16.45 0.38 -8.79
N LYS A 128 -16.67 0.53 -10.09
CA LYS A 128 -17.97 0.95 -10.65
C LYS A 128 -19.01 -0.15 -10.47
N THR A 129 -18.66 -1.39 -10.80
CA THR A 129 -19.55 -2.56 -10.60
C THR A 129 -19.90 -2.74 -9.13
N MET A 130 -18.94 -2.57 -8.22
CA MET A 130 -19.17 -2.62 -6.78
C MET A 130 -20.17 -1.54 -6.31
N ILE A 131 -19.96 -0.29 -6.72
CA ILE A 131 -20.84 0.82 -6.33
C ILE A 131 -22.27 0.58 -6.83
N ASN A 132 -22.44 0.15 -8.09
CA ASN A 132 -23.75 -0.13 -8.67
C ASN A 132 -24.46 -1.24 -7.90
N TYR A 133 -23.79 -2.37 -7.69
CA TYR A 133 -24.34 -3.50 -6.95
C TYR A 133 -24.77 -3.10 -5.54
N GLU A 134 -23.90 -2.42 -4.79
CA GLU A 134 -24.23 -2.04 -3.41
C GLU A 134 -25.32 -0.98 -3.35
N LYS A 135 -25.44 -0.10 -4.35
CA LYS A 135 -26.49 0.91 -4.43
C LYS A 135 -27.84 0.29 -4.77
N GLU A 136 -27.89 -0.61 -5.75
CA GLU A 136 -29.11 -1.32 -6.17
C GLU A 136 -29.69 -2.23 -5.08
N ASN A 137 -28.85 -2.66 -4.12
CA ASN A 137 -29.24 -3.55 -3.03
C ASN A 137 -29.33 -2.86 -1.66
N ASP A 138 -29.31 -1.53 -1.64
CA ASP A 138 -29.35 -0.71 -0.41
C ASP A 138 -28.30 -1.12 0.63
N LEU A 139 -27.09 -1.47 0.18
CA LEU A 139 -25.97 -1.86 1.03
C LEU A 139 -25.12 -0.65 1.45
N VAL A 140 -25.02 0.37 0.59
CA VAL A 140 -24.17 1.56 0.82
C VAL A 140 -24.54 2.29 2.12
N TYR A 141 -25.83 2.38 2.44
CA TYR A 141 -26.35 3.17 3.56
C TYR A 141 -26.55 2.36 4.85
N ARG A 142 -26.24 1.06 4.86
CA ARG A 142 -26.37 0.25 6.08
C ARG A 142 -25.32 0.65 7.11
N SER A 143 -25.76 0.83 8.35
CA SER A 143 -24.87 1.22 9.45
C SER A 143 -23.91 0.12 9.89
N SER A 144 -24.28 -1.16 9.65
CA SER A 144 -23.45 -2.32 9.93
C SER A 144 -23.95 -3.55 9.17
N PRO A 145 -23.06 -4.38 8.58
CA PRO A 145 -21.62 -4.14 8.44
C PRO A 145 -21.32 -2.99 7.46
N MET A 146 -20.11 -2.43 7.54
CA MET A 146 -19.62 -1.42 6.59
C MET A 146 -19.58 -2.00 5.17
N SER A 147 -20.10 -1.25 4.21
CA SER A 147 -20.10 -1.62 2.79
C SER A 147 -18.70 -1.49 2.18
N GLY A 148 -18.45 -2.22 1.08
CA GLY A 148 -17.23 -2.08 0.28
C GLY A 148 -17.08 -0.68 -0.27
N THR A 149 -18.17 -0.03 -0.68
CA THR A 149 -18.19 1.36 -1.15
C THR A 149 -17.76 2.35 -0.08
N ASP A 150 -18.22 2.20 1.16
CA ASP A 150 -17.76 3.06 2.25
C ASP A 150 -16.30 2.78 2.62
N ALA A 151 -15.92 1.49 2.66
CA ALA A 151 -14.56 1.08 2.96
C ALA A 151 -13.55 1.63 1.93
N PHE A 152 -13.88 1.51 0.65
CA PHE A 152 -13.06 1.97 -0.46
C PHE A 152 -12.92 3.49 -0.48
N LEU A 153 -14.01 4.25 -0.26
CA LEU A 153 -13.95 5.71 -0.23
C LEU A 153 -12.99 6.22 0.86
N LYS A 154 -13.01 5.58 2.03
CA LYS A 154 -12.12 5.91 3.14
C LYS A 154 -10.66 5.65 2.77
N LEU A 155 -10.36 4.55 2.09
CA LEU A 155 -9.02 4.28 1.55
C LEU A 155 -8.61 5.35 0.54
N ASN A 156 -9.48 5.67 -0.43
CA ASN A 156 -9.17 6.64 -1.48
C ASN A 156 -8.90 8.05 -0.91
N ARG A 157 -9.62 8.47 0.14
CA ARG A 157 -9.35 9.74 0.85
C ARG A 157 -7.98 9.77 1.54
N VAL A 158 -7.50 8.63 2.03
CA VAL A 158 -6.15 8.55 2.63
C VAL A 158 -5.07 8.66 1.55
N LEU A 159 -5.34 8.15 0.36
CA LEU A 159 -4.42 8.17 -0.77
C LEU A 159 -4.03 9.60 -1.18
N GLU A 160 -4.98 10.55 -1.12
CA GLU A 160 -4.72 11.97 -1.39
C GLU A 160 -3.61 12.55 -0.49
N LEU A 161 -3.65 12.22 0.82
CA LEU A 161 -2.59 12.62 1.75
C LEU A 161 -1.26 11.95 1.41
N ALA A 162 -1.28 10.66 1.04
CA ALA A 162 -0.07 9.94 0.66
C ALA A 162 0.59 10.53 -0.60
N ILE A 163 -0.19 10.93 -1.61
CA ILE A 163 0.30 11.62 -2.81
C ILE A 163 1.02 12.92 -2.44
N GLY A 164 0.42 13.72 -1.54
CA GLY A 164 1.04 14.97 -1.07
C GLY A 164 2.37 14.71 -0.38
N ILE A 165 2.44 13.71 0.50
CA ILE A 165 3.68 13.35 1.22
C ILE A 165 4.75 12.81 0.25
N MET A 166 4.38 11.96 -0.73
CA MET A 166 5.31 11.44 -1.74
C MET A 166 5.93 12.57 -2.56
N LYS A 167 5.12 13.56 -2.95
CA LYS A 167 5.63 14.74 -3.66
C LYS A 167 6.70 15.46 -2.84
N GLU A 168 6.41 15.72 -1.57
CA GLU A 168 7.32 16.46 -0.70
C GLU A 168 8.63 15.72 -0.42
N ILE A 169 8.63 14.40 -0.38
CA ILE A 169 9.85 13.60 -0.18
C ILE A 169 10.84 13.78 -1.34
N MET A 170 10.34 14.05 -2.54
CA MET A 170 11.15 14.25 -3.74
C MET A 170 11.81 15.63 -3.81
N GLU A 171 11.39 16.58 -2.98
CA GLU A 171 11.99 17.91 -2.93
C GLU A 171 13.35 17.87 -2.21
N ASP A 172 14.33 18.57 -2.75
CA ASP A 172 15.67 18.68 -2.16
C ASP A 172 15.71 19.73 -1.01
N GLU A 173 14.68 20.59 -0.92
CA GLU A 173 14.51 21.58 0.16
C GLU A 173 14.06 20.92 1.47
N GLU A 174 14.78 21.14 2.58
CA GLU A 174 14.40 20.59 3.89
C GLU A 174 13.38 21.45 4.66
N GLU A 175 13.21 22.72 4.28
CA GLU A 175 12.22 23.64 4.88
C GLU A 175 11.16 24.06 3.83
N PRO A 176 9.86 24.13 4.19
CA PRO A 176 9.28 23.72 5.48
C PRO A 176 9.42 22.21 5.68
N THR A 177 9.56 21.76 6.92
CA THR A 177 9.74 20.34 7.26
C THR A 177 8.63 19.46 6.67
N LEU A 178 8.96 18.19 6.35
CA LEU A 178 7.98 17.22 5.84
C LEU A 178 6.72 17.14 6.71
N GLY A 179 6.89 17.22 8.04
CA GLY A 179 5.78 17.19 8.98
C GLY A 179 4.85 18.40 8.88
N GLN A 180 5.40 19.60 8.65
CA GLN A 180 4.60 20.82 8.44
C GLN A 180 3.75 20.69 7.17
N VAL A 181 4.36 20.26 6.06
CA VAL A 181 3.63 20.13 4.79
C VAL A 181 2.58 19.02 4.87
N ALA A 182 2.94 17.86 5.43
CA ALA A 182 1.99 16.77 5.62
C ALA A 182 0.78 17.20 6.48
N SER A 183 1.02 18.00 7.53
CA SER A 183 -0.03 18.55 8.39
C SER A 183 -0.97 19.48 7.63
N GLU A 184 -0.42 20.37 6.81
CA GLU A 184 -1.19 21.29 5.96
C GLU A 184 -2.03 20.55 4.91
N VAL A 185 -1.42 19.59 4.19
CA VAL A 185 -2.12 18.73 3.22
C VAL A 185 -3.25 17.98 3.90
N TYR A 186 -3.02 17.43 5.10
CA TYR A 186 -4.06 16.73 5.85
C TYR A 186 -5.23 17.66 6.23
N LEU A 187 -4.94 18.86 6.73
CA LEU A 187 -5.95 19.83 7.15
C LEU A 187 -6.83 20.30 5.98
N THR A 188 -6.26 20.46 4.79
CA THR A 188 -6.96 20.93 3.59
C THR A 188 -7.73 19.83 2.86
N THR A 189 -7.26 18.58 2.92
CA THR A 189 -7.84 17.46 2.16
C THR A 189 -8.76 16.57 3.00
N THR A 190 -8.21 15.94 4.03
CA THR A 190 -8.82 14.79 4.70
C THR A 190 -9.51 15.19 6.01
N ALA A 191 -9.04 16.23 6.69
CA ALA A 191 -9.52 16.61 8.02
C ALA A 191 -11.02 16.91 8.07
N LYS A 192 -11.62 17.35 6.95
CA LYS A 192 -13.07 17.60 6.81
C LYS A 192 -13.93 16.35 7.00
N PHE A 193 -13.36 15.16 6.85
CA PHE A 193 -14.04 13.88 7.01
C PHE A 193 -13.89 13.29 8.42
N HIS A 194 -13.18 13.96 9.33
CA HIS A 194 -12.95 13.49 10.68
C HIS A 194 -13.62 14.40 11.72
N PRO A 195 -13.97 13.86 12.90
CA PRO A 195 -14.33 14.69 14.05
C PRO A 195 -13.19 15.67 14.39
N SER A 196 -13.53 16.91 14.75
CA SER A 196 -12.54 17.98 14.96
C SER A 196 -11.42 17.60 15.94
N ILE A 197 -11.74 16.84 17.00
CA ILE A 197 -10.76 16.33 17.97
C ILE A 197 -9.72 15.40 17.33
N LEU A 198 -10.16 14.52 16.42
CA LEU A 198 -9.28 13.60 15.69
C LEU A 198 -8.42 14.38 14.68
N SER A 199 -8.98 15.43 14.07
CA SER A 199 -8.22 16.29 13.16
C SER A 199 -7.11 17.07 13.85
N THR A 200 -7.36 17.64 15.02
CA THR A 200 -6.31 18.30 15.81
C THR A 200 -5.21 17.32 16.22
N MET A 201 -5.59 16.12 16.68
CA MET A 201 -4.62 15.09 17.07
C MET A 201 -3.76 14.63 15.89
N LEU A 202 -4.39 14.32 14.74
CA LEU A 202 -3.66 13.87 13.56
C LEU A 202 -2.73 14.95 13.02
N SER A 203 -3.18 16.20 12.94
CA SER A 203 -2.33 17.34 12.55
C SER A 203 -1.09 17.47 13.45
N GLY A 204 -1.25 17.32 14.77
CA GLY A 204 -0.14 17.32 15.72
C GLY A 204 0.84 16.14 15.53
N VAL A 205 0.32 14.94 15.24
CA VAL A 205 1.16 13.76 14.97
C VAL A 205 1.96 13.91 13.69
N LEU A 206 1.38 14.52 12.64
CA LEU A 206 2.08 14.72 11.37
C LEU A 206 3.30 15.64 11.54
N LEU A 207 3.27 16.60 12.46
CA LEU A 207 4.43 17.46 12.79
C LEU A 207 5.62 16.68 13.37
N LEU A 208 5.41 15.47 13.87
CA LEU A 208 6.45 14.61 14.43
C LEU A 208 7.05 13.66 13.38
N MET A 209 6.74 13.86 12.08
CA MET A 209 7.36 13.08 11.01
C MET A 209 8.90 13.27 10.99
N PRO A 210 9.64 12.24 10.53
CA PRO A 210 11.06 12.37 10.22
C PRO A 210 11.32 13.42 9.11
N SER A 211 12.57 13.84 8.97
CA SER A 211 13.01 14.70 7.86
C SER A 211 12.88 14.00 6.49
N ARG A 212 12.88 14.78 5.40
CA ARG A 212 12.82 14.24 4.03
C ARG A 212 14.01 13.31 3.78
N ALA A 213 15.21 13.74 4.12
CA ALA A 213 16.41 12.90 4.03
C ALA A 213 16.28 11.56 4.77
N THR A 214 15.68 11.55 5.97
CA THR A 214 15.48 10.31 6.73
C THR A 214 14.51 9.37 6.01
N VAL A 215 13.41 9.91 5.47
CA VAL A 215 12.43 9.09 4.75
C VAL A 215 13.00 8.57 3.43
N ARG A 216 13.71 9.41 2.66
CA ARG A 216 14.42 8.98 1.44
C ARG A 216 15.39 7.86 1.74
N ASN A 217 16.25 8.02 2.74
CA ASN A 217 17.21 6.99 3.15
C ASN A 217 16.51 5.67 3.51
N ARG A 218 15.35 5.70 4.17
CA ARG A 218 14.56 4.50 4.45
C ARG A 218 13.98 3.86 3.20
N ILE A 219 13.53 4.65 2.23
CA ILE A 219 12.99 4.16 0.95
C ILE A 219 14.09 3.52 0.12
N THR A 220 15.25 4.15 0.03
CA THR A 220 16.39 3.74 -0.80
C THR A 220 17.32 2.74 -0.11
N ARG A 221 17.00 2.38 1.14
CA ARG A 221 17.86 1.60 2.05
C ARG A 221 19.25 2.20 2.22
N GLY A 222 19.40 3.50 1.96
CA GLY A 222 20.66 4.22 2.01
C GLY A 222 21.65 3.90 0.89
N THR A 223 21.18 3.30 -0.21
CA THR A 223 22.00 2.94 -1.37
C THR A 223 21.91 4.00 -2.48
N ASP A 224 23.02 4.22 -3.20
CA ASP A 224 23.04 5.12 -4.37
C ASP A 224 22.15 4.59 -5.51
N GLU A 225 22.13 3.26 -5.69
CA GLU A 225 21.25 2.59 -6.64
C GLU A 225 19.78 2.82 -6.30
N GLY A 226 19.41 2.73 -5.02
CA GLY A 226 18.06 3.02 -4.55
C GLY A 226 17.67 4.49 -4.76
N GLU A 227 18.58 5.43 -4.54
CA GLU A 227 18.31 6.85 -4.81
C GLU A 227 18.07 7.10 -6.31
N ALA A 228 18.92 6.54 -7.18
CA ALA A 228 18.75 6.64 -8.63
C ALA A 228 17.43 5.99 -9.09
N LEU A 229 17.10 4.82 -8.55
CA LEU A 229 15.87 4.10 -8.88
C LEU A 229 14.63 4.84 -8.39
N MET A 230 14.65 5.37 -7.16
CA MET A 230 13.57 6.19 -6.60
C MET A 230 13.33 7.44 -7.45
N ARG A 231 14.40 8.17 -7.82
CA ARG A 231 14.28 9.37 -8.68
C ARG A 231 13.71 9.06 -10.06
N ARG A 232 14.00 7.87 -10.59
CA ARG A 232 13.44 7.39 -11.87
C ARG A 232 11.97 6.98 -11.75
N LEU A 233 11.60 6.18 -10.74
CA LEU A 233 10.28 5.55 -10.63
C LEU A 233 9.22 6.43 -9.97
N MET A 234 9.58 7.23 -8.96
CA MET A 234 8.63 7.99 -8.16
C MET A 234 7.70 8.90 -9.00
N PRO A 235 8.18 9.60 -10.05
CA PRO A 235 7.30 10.39 -10.91
C PRO A 235 6.21 9.56 -11.61
N GLU A 236 6.53 8.32 -12.04
CA GLU A 236 5.57 7.41 -12.67
C GLU A 236 4.58 6.86 -11.65
N VAL A 237 5.05 6.48 -10.47
CA VAL A 237 4.21 6.06 -9.34
C VAL A 237 3.21 7.16 -8.98
N MET A 238 3.71 8.38 -8.74
CA MET A 238 2.85 9.51 -8.38
C MET A 238 1.80 9.81 -9.45
N ARG A 239 2.17 9.72 -10.74
CA ARG A 239 1.23 9.89 -11.86
C ARG A 239 0.12 8.85 -11.80
N SER A 240 0.48 7.57 -11.68
CA SER A 240 -0.45 6.45 -11.68
C SER A 240 -1.40 6.51 -10.48
N VAL A 241 -0.84 6.68 -9.27
CA VAL A 241 -1.60 6.86 -8.03
C VAL A 241 -2.58 8.03 -8.13
N LYS A 242 -2.15 9.17 -8.69
CA LYS A 242 -3.02 10.34 -8.88
C LYS A 242 -4.13 10.07 -9.89
N GLN A 243 -3.84 9.45 -11.03
CA GLN A 243 -4.84 9.08 -12.03
C GLN A 243 -5.89 8.13 -11.44
N THR A 244 -5.46 7.12 -10.67
CA THR A 244 -6.38 6.22 -9.98
C THR A 244 -7.22 6.94 -8.94
N TYR A 245 -6.62 7.82 -8.14
CA TYR A 245 -7.37 8.63 -7.18
C TYR A 245 -8.46 9.48 -7.85
N GLU A 246 -8.13 10.14 -8.96
CA GLU A 246 -9.05 10.99 -9.72
C GLU A 246 -10.16 10.18 -10.40
N ALA A 247 -9.83 9.03 -11.00
CA ALA A 247 -10.80 8.12 -11.59
C ALA A 247 -11.81 7.59 -10.54
N CYS A 248 -11.30 7.15 -9.38
CA CYS A 248 -12.14 6.78 -8.25
C CYS A 248 -13.05 7.95 -7.83
N LEU A 249 -12.48 9.13 -7.63
CA LEU A 249 -13.25 10.29 -7.18
C LEU A 249 -14.34 10.70 -8.18
N ALA A 250 -14.08 10.55 -9.48
CA ALA A 250 -15.07 10.79 -10.53
C ALA A 250 -16.26 9.82 -10.41
N LEU A 251 -16.01 8.51 -10.21
CA LEU A 251 -17.06 7.51 -9.98
C LEU A 251 -17.91 7.86 -8.74
N TYR A 252 -17.27 8.22 -7.62
CA TYR A 252 -18.00 8.62 -6.42
C TYR A 252 -18.80 9.92 -6.59
N ARG A 253 -18.38 10.83 -7.47
CA ARG A 253 -19.17 12.02 -7.81
C ARG A 253 -20.36 11.68 -8.69
N GLU A 254 -20.16 10.85 -9.70
CA GLU A 254 -21.22 10.37 -10.61
C GLU A 254 -22.36 9.69 -9.83
N HIS A 255 -22.03 8.91 -8.80
CA HIS A 255 -23.02 8.22 -7.98
C HIS A 255 -23.57 9.04 -6.78
N ASP A 256 -23.13 10.29 -6.59
CA ASP A 256 -23.41 11.17 -5.45
C ASP A 256 -23.02 10.59 -4.08
N LEU A 257 -21.87 9.91 -4.04
CA LEU A 257 -21.34 9.20 -2.86
C LEU A 257 -20.06 9.85 -2.29
N HIS A 258 -19.51 10.86 -2.95
CA HIS A 258 -18.26 11.53 -2.55
C HIS A 258 -18.30 12.16 -1.13
N ASN A 259 -19.49 12.47 -0.61
CA ASN A 259 -19.71 13.01 0.74
C ASN A 259 -20.17 11.97 1.78
N LEU A 260 -20.14 10.67 1.48
CA LEU A 260 -20.45 9.63 2.47
C LEU A 260 -19.61 9.87 3.75
N ASN A 261 -20.30 9.85 4.90
CA ASN A 261 -19.75 10.06 6.24
C ASN A 261 -19.21 11.47 6.57
N VAL A 262 -19.52 12.51 5.77
CA VAL A 262 -19.42 13.91 6.23
C VAL A 262 -20.64 14.19 7.11
N ARG A 263 -20.48 14.10 8.43
CA ARG A 263 -21.43 14.54 9.49
C ARG A 263 -22.92 14.23 9.23
N GLY A 264 -23.46 13.29 10.01
CA GLY A 264 -24.87 13.20 10.38
C GLY A 264 -25.87 13.70 9.33
N ARG A 265 -26.34 12.79 8.47
CA ARG A 265 -27.69 12.94 7.94
C ARG A 265 -28.64 12.86 9.14
N THR A 266 -28.95 14.02 9.70
CA THR A 266 -30.28 14.28 10.22
C THR A 266 -31.20 14.21 9.00
N ASP A 267 -31.55 13.01 8.56
CA ASP A 267 -32.78 12.82 7.81
C ASP A 267 -33.92 12.93 8.82
N THR A 268 -34.10 14.15 9.32
CA THR A 268 -35.44 14.68 9.55
C THR A 268 -35.78 15.42 8.28
N THR A 269 -36.59 14.78 7.44
CA THR A 269 -37.40 15.49 6.45
C THR A 269 -38.76 14.78 6.40
N PRO A 270 -39.82 15.53 6.05
CA PRO A 270 -41.01 15.73 6.89
C PRO A 270 -42.07 14.63 6.77
#